data_AF-A0A098F8F8-F1
#
_entry.id   AF-A0A098F8F8-F1
#
_cell.length_a   1.000
_cell.length_b   1.000
_cell.length_c   1.000
_cell.angle_alpha   90.00
_cell.angle_beta   90.00
_cell.angle_gamma   90.00
#
_symmetry.space_group_name_H-M   'P 1'
#
loop_
_entity.id
_entity.type
_entity.pdbx_description
1 polymer ?
#
loop_
_entity_poly.entity_id
_entity_poly.type
_entity_poly.pdbx_seq_one_letter_code
_entity_poly.pdbx_strand_id
1 'polypeptide(L)' 'MRIADYDQALFHTHRSDWDSLLVLMVRTKDHFLSKKIEHFLHAYRFEHDYQIVQSQLYALLRYLDHAAEKTSDYLSELPS' A
#
# COMPACT_ATOMS: atom_id res chain seq x y z
N MET A 1 14.45 0.79 2.87
CA MET A 1 12.99 0.64 3.03
C MET A 1 12.60 1.52 4.20
N ARG A 2 11.83 2.59 4.01
CA ARG A 2 11.40 3.45 5.13
C ARG A 2 10.00 2.98 5.52
N ILE A 3 9.83 2.58 6.77
CA ILE A 3 8.53 2.20 7.37
C ILE A 3 7.42 3.20 7.01
N ALA A 4 7.81 4.47 6.92
CA ALA A 4 6.96 5.57 6.49
C ALA A 4 6.20 5.30 5.17
N ASP A 5 6.76 4.55 4.21
CA ASP A 5 6.07 4.31 2.93
C ASP A 5 4.83 3.41 3.10
N TYR A 6 4.86 2.42 4.00
CA TYR A 6 3.68 1.57 4.27
C TYR A 6 2.65 2.29 5.12
N ASP A 7 3.09 3.02 6.16
CA ASP A 7 2.19 3.82 7.00
C ASP A 7 1.50 4.91 6.18
N GLN A 8 2.23 5.57 5.29
CA GLN A 8 1.66 6.55 4.37
C GLN A 8 0.69 5.91 3.38
N ALA A 9 1.01 4.72 2.85
CA ALA A 9 0.08 4.00 1.98
C ALA A 9 -1.21 3.64 2.72
N LEU A 10 -1.14 3.16 3.97
CA LEU A 10 -2.31 2.87 4.80
C LEU A 10 -3.15 4.13 5.04
N PHE A 11 -2.49 5.22 5.42
CA PHE A 11 -3.14 6.49 5.69
C PHE A 11 -3.89 7.05 4.46
N HIS A 12 -3.25 7.04 3.29
CA HIS A 12 -3.89 7.50 2.05
C HIS A 12 -5.01 6.56 1.60
N THR A 13 -4.83 5.25 1.77
CA THR A 13 -5.86 4.24 1.44
C THR A 13 -7.11 4.41 2.31
N HIS A 14 -6.96 4.61 3.62
CA HIS A 14 -8.08 4.87 4.53
C HIS A 14 -8.86 6.14 4.19
N ARG A 15 -8.17 7.18 3.72
CA ARG A 15 -8.78 8.45 3.30
C ARG A 15 -9.34 8.42 1.88
N SER A 16 -9.18 7.32 1.15
CA SER A 16 -9.49 7.22 -0.28
C SER A 16 -8.80 8.32 -1.12
N ASP A 17 -7.60 8.72 -0.69
CA ASP A 17 -6.77 9.73 -1.36
C ASP A 17 -5.85 9.06 -2.39
N TRP A 18 -6.45 8.68 -3.51
CA TRP A 18 -5.80 7.90 -4.56
C TRP A 18 -4.71 8.66 -5.32
N ASP A 19 -4.79 9.99 -5.37
CA ASP A 19 -3.78 10.83 -6.00
C ASP A 19 -2.47 10.82 -5.19
N SER A 20 -2.57 10.94 -3.86
CA SER A 20 -1.40 10.78 -3.00
C SER A 20 -0.83 9.36 -3.05
N LEU A 21 -1.68 8.34 -3.21
CA LEU A 21 -1.25 6.96 -3.39
C LEU A 21 -0.49 6.76 -4.71
N LEU A 22 -0.91 7.42 -5.79
CA LEU A 22 -0.21 7.44 -7.07
C LEU A 22 1.17 8.11 -6.95
N VAL A 23 1.26 9.25 -6.24
CA VAL A 23 2.54 9.91 -5.97
C VAL A 23 3.47 9.01 -5.15
N LEU A 24 2.92 8.32 -4.14
CA LEU A 24 3.66 7.36 -3.33
C LEU A 24 4.20 6.18 -4.16
N MET A 25 3.40 5.66 -5.09
CA MET A 25 3.80 4.61 -6.03
C MET A 25 5.01 5.04 -6.88
N VAL A 26 5.02 6.27 -7.39
CA VAL A 26 6.12 6.77 -8.23
C VAL A 26 7.40 7.02 -7.42
N ARG A 27 7.28 7.45 -6.15
CA ARG A 27 8.44 7.82 -5.32
C ARG A 27 9.05 6.65 -4.55
N THR A 28 8.28 5.60 -4.26
CA THR A 28 8.78 4.48 -3.48
C THR A 28 9.84 3.70 -4.25
N LYS A 29 10.87 3.24 -3.55
CA LYS A 29 11.88 2.33 -4.12
C LYS A 29 11.48 0.87 -4.01
N ASP A 30 10.36 0.58 -3.36
CA ASP A 30 9.84 -0.78 -3.24
C ASP A 30 8.98 -1.13 -4.46
N HIS A 31 9.54 -1.99 -5.31
CA HIS A 31 8.85 -2.48 -6.50
C HIS A 31 7.58 -3.30 -6.17
N PHE A 32 7.53 -3.99 -5.03
CA PHE A 32 6.35 -4.75 -4.63
C PHE A 32 5.22 -3.83 -4.22
N LEU A 33 5.51 -2.84 -3.35
CA LEU A 33 4.55 -1.82 -2.95
C LEU A 33 4.03 -1.05 -4.17
N SER A 34 4.94 -0.59 -5.05
CA SER A 34 4.57 0.11 -6.27
C SER A 34 3.60 -0.71 -7.13
N LYS A 35 3.92 -1.99 -7.40
CA LYS A 35 3.03 -2.84 -8.21
C LYS A 35 1.67 -3.10 -7.56
N LYS A 36 1.62 -3.23 -6.23
CA LYS A 36 0.37 -3.43 -5.49
C LYS A 36 -0.54 -2.19 -5.58
N ILE A 37 0.04 -1.00 -5.45
CA ILE A 37 -0.68 0.25 -5.63
C ILE A 37 -1.14 0.39 -7.09
N GLU A 38 -0.28 0.10 -8.06
CA GLU A 38 -0.60 0.14 -9.49
C GLU A 38 -1.81 -0.73 -9.84
N HIS A 39 -1.81 -1.99 -9.42
CA HIS A 39 -2.94 -2.91 -9.66
C HIS A 39 -4.25 -2.40 -9.06
N PHE A 40 -4.20 -1.87 -7.83
CA PHE A 40 -5.38 -1.30 -7.21
C PHE A 40 -5.88 -0.06 -7.97
N LEU A 41 -5.00 0.88 -8.32
CA LEU A 41 -5.37 2.09 -9.06
C LEU A 41 -5.90 1.78 -10.46
N HIS A 42 -5.33 0.77 -11.13
CA HIS A 42 -5.83 0.29 -12.41
C HIS A 42 -7.22 -0.31 -12.25
N ALA A 43 -7.43 -1.19 -11.26
CA ALA A 43 -8.74 -1.77 -10.99
C ALA A 43 -9.78 -0.67 -10.69
N TYR A 44 -9.43 0.29 -9.83
CA TYR A 44 -10.30 1.40 -9.47
C TYR A 44 -10.71 2.28 -10.67
N ARG A 45 -9.84 2.45 -11.68
CA ARG A 45 -10.09 3.31 -12.85
C ARG A 45 -10.81 2.60 -13.99
N PHE A 46 -10.57 1.30 -14.18
CA PHE A 46 -10.98 0.58 -15.39
C PHE A 46 -11.98 -0.55 -15.14
N GLU A 47 -12.03 -1.11 -13.93
CA GLU A 47 -12.96 -2.18 -13.61
C GLU A 47 -14.36 -1.63 -13.35
N HIS A 48 -15.36 -2.25 -13.98
CA HIS A 48 -16.76 -1.89 -13.79
C HIS A 48 -17.42 -2.71 -12.68
N ASP A 49 -16.80 -3.84 -12.31
CA ASP A 49 -17.26 -4.69 -11.21
C ASP A 49 -16.70 -4.20 -9.88
N TYR A 50 -17.59 -3.69 -9.04
CA TYR A 50 -17.27 -3.22 -7.70
C TYR A 50 -16.66 -4.32 -6.81
N GLN A 51 -17.02 -5.59 -7.00
CA GLN A 51 -16.44 -6.71 -6.23
C GLN A 51 -14.95 -6.88 -6.52
N ILE A 52 -14.52 -6.64 -7.77
CA ILE A 52 -13.11 -6.70 -8.16
C ILE A 52 -12.33 -5.57 -7.50
N VAL A 53 -12.86 -4.34 -7.56
CA VAL A 53 -12.24 -3.17 -6.92
C VAL A 53 -12.10 -3.38 -5.40
N GLN A 54 -13.16 -3.87 -4.75
CA GLN A 54 -13.13 -4.19 -3.32
C GLN A 54 -12.10 -5.27 -2.99
N SER A 55 -12.05 -6.35 -3.78
CA SER A 55 -11.07 -7.42 -3.59
C SER A 55 -9.63 -6.91 -3.68
N GLN A 56 -9.33 -6.04 -4.65
CA GLN A 56 -8.02 -5.41 -4.80
C GLN A 56 -7.71 -4.45 -3.65
N LEU A 57 -8.69 -3.69 -3.17
CA LEU A 57 -8.53 -2.82 -2.01
C LEU A 57 -8.19 -3.63 -0.75
N TYR A 58 -8.92 -4.71 -0.47
CA TYR A 58 -8.64 -5.59 0.66
C TYR A 58 -7.27 -6.28 0.53
N ALA A 59 -6.89 -6.69 -0.68
CA ALA A 59 -5.58 -7.27 -0.93
C ALA A 59 -4.44 -6.26 -0.70
N LEU A 60 -4.64 -5.00 -1.05
CA LEU A 60 -3.69 -3.91 -0.78
C LEU A 60 -3.59 -3.64 0.72
N LEU A 61 -4.71 -3.43 1.42
CA LEU A 61 -4.73 -3.19 2.87
C LEU A 61 -4.03 -4.30 3.64
N ARG A 62 -4.38 -5.56 3.38
CA ARG A 62 -3.75 -6.72 4.03
C ARG A 62 -2.24 -6.79 3.79
N TYR A 63 -1.78 -6.42 2.59
CA TYR A 63 -0.36 -6.37 2.30
C TYR A 63 0.34 -5.27 3.10
N LEU A 64 -0.27 -4.08 3.17
CA LEU A 64 0.27 -2.94 3.90
C LEU A 64 0.34 -3.20 5.41
N ASP A 65 -0.71 -3.76 6.01
CA ASP A 65 -0.73 -4.14 7.43
C ASP A 65 0.40 -5.12 7.74
N HIS A 66 0.51 -6.20 6.97
CA HIS A 66 1.54 -7.21 7.15
C HIS A 66 2.96 -6.69 6.93
N ALA A 67 3.14 -5.77 5.96
CA ALA A 67 4.43 -5.14 5.70
C ALA A 67 4.83 -4.16 6.82
N ALA A 68 3.86 -3.41 7.35
CA ALA A 68 4.06 -2.49 8.48
C ALA A 68 4.41 -3.25 9.76
N GLU A 69 3.67 -4.31 10.10
CA GLU A 69 3.94 -5.18 11.25
C GLU A 69 5.34 -5.80 11.19
N LYS A 70 5.69 -6.43 10.07
CA LYS A 70 7.03 -7.01 9.90
C LYS A 70 8.13 -5.98 10.07
N THR A 71 7.94 -4.77 9.56
CA THR A 71 8.98 -3.75 9.66
C THR A 71 9.10 -3.19 11.08
N SER A 72 8.00 -3.16 11.84
CA SER A 72 8.01 -2.86 13.28
C SER A 72 8.77 -3.93 14.08
N ASP A 73 8.50 -5.21 13.80
CA ASP A 73 9.19 -6.33 14.46
C ASP A 73 10.71 -6.27 14.22
N TYR A 74 11.13 -6.06 12.96
CA TYR A 74 12.56 -5.92 12.62
C TYR A 74 13.27 -4.78 13.36
N LEU A 75 12.60 -3.64 13.59
CA LEU A 75 13.20 -2.54 14.35
C LEU A 75 13.33 -2.85 15.85
N SER A 76 12.39 -3.61 16.40
CA SER A 76 12.39 -3.97 17.82
C SER A 76 13.47 -5.01 18.19
N GLU A 77 13.96 -5.76 17.20
CA GLU A 77 15.02 -6.77 17.36
C GLU A 77 16.44 -6.23 17.14
N LEU A 78 16.61 -4.97 16.73
CA LEU A 78 17.94 -4.37 16.56
C LEU A 78 18.54 -4.02 17.94
N PRO A 79 19.77 -4.46 18.25
CA PRO A 79 20.44 -4.10 19.49
C PRO A 79 20.71 -2.59 19.53
N SER A 80 20.46 -1.98 20.69
CA SER A 80 20.58 -0.54 20.97
C SER A 80 21.98 0.02 20.74
#